data_AF-A0A7V9Q787-F1
#
_entry.id   AF-A0A7V9Q787-F1
#
_cell.length_a   1.000
_cell.length_b   1.000
_cell.length_c   1.000
_cell.angle_alpha   90.00
_cell.angle_beta   90.00
_cell.angle_gamma   90.00
#
_symmetry.space_group_name_H-M   'P 1'
#
loop_
_entity.id
_entity.type
_entity.pdbx_description
1 polymer ?
#
loop_
_entity_poly.entity_id
_entity_poly.type
_entity_poly.pdbx_seq_one_letter_code
_entity_poly.pdbx_strand_id
1 'polypeptide(L)' 'MTAFKHFGEYKGRRVLITGGLGFIGSNLARKLVEIGGVEVAVLDALLPGQGGN' A
#
# COMPACT_ATOMS: atom_id res chain seq x y z
N MET A 1 12.48 -9.95 13.86
CA MET A 1 12.64 -8.74 13.03
C MET A 1 11.46 -7.83 13.32
N THR A 2 11.70 -6.79 14.11
CA THR A 2 10.68 -6.03 14.84
C THR A 2 10.76 -4.58 14.34
N ALA A 3 9.82 -4.12 13.50
CA ALA A 3 9.81 -2.72 13.06
C ALA A 3 8.47 -2.15 12.50
N PHE A 4 7.31 -2.80 12.69
CA PHE A 4 6.03 -2.24 12.20
C PHE A 4 5.17 -1.63 13.31
N LYS A 5 5.78 -0.82 14.18
CA LYS A 5 5.08 -0.20 15.32
C LYS A 5 4.02 0.86 14.92
N HIS A 6 3.94 1.23 13.63
CA HIS A 6 3.14 2.38 13.16
C HIS A 6 2.02 2.04 12.17
N PHE A 7 1.64 0.77 11.99
CA PHE A 7 0.51 0.43 11.10
C PHE A 7 -0.59 -0.40 11.78
N GLY A 8 -0.52 -0.59 13.09
CA GLY A 8 -1.50 -1.39 13.83
C GLY A 8 -2.94 -0.88 13.69
N GLU A 9 -3.12 0.43 13.50
CA GLU A 9 -4.41 1.09 13.31
C GLU A 9 -5.13 0.68 12.02
N TYR A 10 -4.42 0.09 11.05
CA TYR A 10 -4.99 -0.38 9.78
C TYR A 10 -5.57 -1.80 9.87
N LYS A 11 -5.34 -2.55 10.96
CA LYS A 11 -5.88 -3.90 11.12
C LYS A 11 -7.40 -3.90 10.99
N GLY A 12 -7.95 -4.77 10.13
CA GLY A 12 -9.38 -4.85 9.85
C GLY A 12 -9.94 -3.72 8.98
N ARG A 13 -9.09 -2.82 8.48
CA ARG A 13 -9.53 -1.71 7.61
C ARG A 13 -9.50 -2.10 6.14
N ARG A 14 -10.33 -1.41 5.37
CA ARG A 14 -10.24 -1.32 3.91
C ARG A 14 -9.48 -0.06 3.55
N VAL A 15 -8.44 -0.17 2.72
CA VAL A 15 -7.56 0.94 2.35
C VAL A 15 -7.51 1.06 0.82
N LEU A 16 -7.76 2.27 0.31
CA LEU A 16 -7.51 2.62 -1.09
C LEU A 16 -6.18 3.38 -1.18
N ILE A 17 -5.27 2.89 -2.03
CA ILE A 17 -4.02 3.56 -2.34
C ILE A 17 -4.10 4.11 -3.77
N THR A 18 -4.05 5.43 -3.92
CA THR A 18 -3.87 6.10 -5.22
C THR A 18 -2.38 6.19 -5.57
N GLY A 19 -2.04 6.05 -6.85
CA GLY A 19 -0.63 5.96 -7.27
C GLY A 19 0.05 4.70 -6.73
N GLY A 20 -0.72 3.62 -6.55
CA GLY A 20 -0.27 2.42 -5.84
C GLY A 20 0.71 1.54 -6.63
N LEU A 21 0.95 1.82 -7.91
CA LEU A 21 1.92 1.10 -8.74
C LEU A 21 3.28 1.82 -8.82
N GLY A 22 3.36 3.07 -8.31
CA GLY A 22 4.63 3.79 -8.15
C GLY A 22 5.48 3.29 -6.98
N PHE A 23 6.65 3.92 -6.78
CA PHE A 23 7.61 3.52 -5.74
C PHE A 23 7.02 3.52 -4.32
N ILE A 24 6.41 4.63 -3.89
CA ILE A 24 5.88 4.76 -2.53
C ILE A 24 4.62 3.90 -2.37
N GLY A 25 3.69 4.00 -3.32
CA GLY A 25 2.41 3.31 -3.26
C GLY A 25 2.55 1.79 -3.20
N SER A 26 3.43 1.22 -4.02
CA SER A 26 3.66 -0.23 -4.06
C SER A 26 4.31 -0.75 -2.77
N ASN A 27 5.27 -0.01 -2.21
CA ASN A 27 5.88 -0.38 -0.93
C ASN A 27 4.88 -0.23 0.24
N LEU A 28 4.05 0.82 0.23
CA LEU A 28 2.98 0.97 1.21
C LEU A 28 1.98 -0.19 1.13
N ALA A 29 1.54 -0.56 -0.08
CA ALA A 29 0.64 -1.70 -0.30
C ALA A 29 1.22 -2.99 0.29
N ARG A 30 2.50 -3.27 -0.01
CA ARG A 30 3.23 -4.43 0.55
C ARG A 30 3.26 -4.42 2.08
N LYS A 31 3.47 -3.26 2.70
CA LYS A 31 3.49 -3.14 4.16
C LYS A 31 2.12 -3.30 4.80
N LEU A 32 1.07 -2.80 4.16
CA LEU A 32 -0.29 -2.97 4.68
C LEU A 32 -0.76 -4.43 4.61
N VAL A 33 -0.42 -5.16 3.55
CA VAL A 33 -0.78 -6.59 3.45
C VAL A 33 -0.01 -7.47 4.44
N GLU A 34 1.22 -7.11 4.81
CA GLU A 34 2.02 -7.81 5.84
C GLU A 34 1.36 -7.80 7.23
N ILE A 35 0.48 -6.83 7.54
CA ILE A 35 -0.21 -6.71 8.84
C ILE A 35 -1.24 -7.83 9.04
N GLY A 36 -1.82 -8.34 7.96
CA GLY A 36 -2.90 -9.31 7.98
C GLY A 36 -4.27 -8.70 8.33
N GLY A 37 -5.30 -9.15 7.61
CA GLY A 37 -6.68 -8.66 7.81
C GLY A 37 -6.90 -7.21 7.35
N VAL A 38 -6.00 -6.66 6.52
CA VAL A 38 -6.17 -5.38 5.83
C VAL A 38 -6.54 -5.69 4.39
N GLU A 39 -7.66 -5.13 3.92
CA GLU A 39 -8.08 -5.24 2.52
C GLU A 39 -7.54 -4.02 1.78
N VAL A 40 -6.64 -4.24 0.82
CA VAL A 40 -5.98 -3.15 0.08
C VAL A 40 -6.47 -3.14 -1.36
N ALA A 41 -7.02 -2.00 -1.80
CA ALA A 41 -7.31 -1.71 -3.19
C ALA A 41 -6.30 -0.69 -3.71
N VAL A 42 -5.80 -0.89 -4.92
CA VAL A 42 -4.85 0.01 -5.58
C VAL A 42 -5.52 0.65 -6.80
N LEU A 43 -5.38 1.96 -6.91
CA LEU A 43 -5.75 2.74 -8.08
C LEU A 43 -4.49 3.46 -8.59
N ASP A 44 -4.23 3.33 -9.89
CA ASP A 44 -3.13 4.04 -10.54
C ASP A 44 -3.57 4.51 -11.93
N ALA A 45 -3.05 5.66 -12.36
CA ALA A 45 -3.36 6.25 -13.66
C ALA A 45 -2.46 5.71 -14.78
N LEU A 46 -1.32 5.08 -14.44
CA LEU A 46 -0.34 4.55 -15.39
C LEU A 46 0.10 5.57 -16.46
N LEU A 47 0.22 6.84 -16.07
CA LEU A 47 0.72 7.88 -16.97
C LEU A 47 2.22 7.63 -17.28
N PRO A 48 2.64 7.73 -18.56
CA PRO A 48 4.04 7.58 -18.93
C PRO A 48 4.96 8.47 -18.09
N GLY A 49 6.05 7.90 -17.56
CA GLY A 49 7.03 8.62 -16.74
C GLY A 49 6.65 8.83 -15.27
N GLN A 50 5.52 8.32 -14.78
CA GLN A 50 5.09 8.46 -13.38
C GLN A 50 5.33 7.23 -12.49
N GLY A 51 6.19 6.30 -12.94
CA GLY A 51 6.73 5.24 -12.10
C GLY A 51 5.85 4.00 -11.92
N GLY A 52 4.66 3.95 -12.54
CA GLY A 52 3.95 2.70 -12.79
C GLY A 52 4.64 1.95 -13.94
N ASN A 53 5.16 0.75 -13.66
CA ASN A 53 5.83 -0.14 -14.62
C ASN A 53 4.86 -1.11 -15.27
#